data_AF-A0A1W9H8H5-F1
#
_entry.id   AF-A0A1W9H8H5-F1
#
_cell.length_a   1.000
_cell.length_b   1.000
_cell.length_c   1.000
_cell.angle_alpha   90.00
_cell.angle_beta   90.00
_cell.angle_gamma   90.00
#
_symmetry.space_group_name_H-M   'P 1'
#
loop_
_entity.id
_entity.type
_entity.pdbx_description
1 polymer ?
#
loop_
_entity_poly.entity_id
_entity_poly.type
_entity_poly.pdbx_seq_one_letter_code
_entity_poly.pdbx_strand_id
1 'polypeptide(L)'
;MTVIASDVALLVAFGLFTPVVAWDEVARHLATRDMRGPATCFGGLRELPGGERLSIVGGKTVVEALWSPWAFADRGRQVDDADEAARRLRTTALECVAARASEYGRVVLMLSGGLDSSIVAACLARQGLSFHSLTLVTQDATGDERDYARRTTQSLGAVLTEAYRDVSRIDIERSGAAHLPRPTVRAFVQESNRLATEAAETIGAGAIFNGGGGDNVFCSLQSTGPAADRLLTSGLGPSFLRTARDISQLAPASLWAVTSDAVRRAWLGKPAMRHVQDLSFLSPRAVAMVGPTNLHPWLVLPPGALPGKAMHIRLMAFAQSYVEGHDPQDLLPTVSPLLSQPLVETCLGVPSWLWFEGGRNRVVARRAFAGDLPADVIWRRSKGTPDSFVAQIFETHRAAIRRMLADGELAAHDMLDLPAVLGVLDDPRPVHGDAFRRILQFADVEAWARAWTRSGR
;
A
#
# COMPACT_ATOMS: atom_id res chain seq x y z
N MET A 1 2.99 31.17 15.98
CA MET A 1 3.58 30.12 16.83
C MET A 1 3.48 28.81 16.06
N THR A 2 4.57 28.05 15.93
CA THR A 2 4.56 26.72 15.30
C THR A 2 4.49 25.68 16.41
N VAL A 3 3.54 24.76 16.32
CA VAL A 3 3.35 23.65 17.27
C VAL A 3 3.58 22.34 16.53
N ILE A 4 4.19 21.37 17.21
CA ILE A 4 4.48 20.04 16.68
C ILE A 4 4.00 19.01 17.69
N ALA A 5 3.32 17.97 17.23
CA ALA A 5 2.90 16.83 18.03
C ALA A 5 2.97 15.54 17.20
N SER A 6 3.00 14.39 17.86
CA SER A 6 2.98 13.07 17.22
C SER A 6 1.60 12.70 16.66
N ASP A 7 0.53 13.29 17.19
CA ASP A 7 -0.84 13.02 16.78
C ASP A 7 -1.75 14.24 17.00
N VAL A 8 -2.93 14.22 16.37
CA VAL A 8 -3.91 15.32 16.41
C VAL A 8 -4.54 15.45 17.80
N ALA A 9 -4.75 14.34 18.51
CA ALA A 9 -5.45 14.34 19.79
C ALA A 9 -4.65 15.12 20.85
N LEU A 10 -3.32 15.04 20.84
CA LEU A 10 -2.47 15.87 21.69
C LEU A 10 -2.68 17.37 21.42
N LEU A 11 -2.72 17.79 20.16
CA LEU A 11 -2.93 19.21 19.82
C LEU A 11 -4.28 19.72 20.34
N VAL A 12 -5.33 18.90 20.22
CA VAL A 12 -6.68 19.22 20.72
C VAL A 12 -6.71 19.26 22.24
N ALA A 13 -6.13 18.27 22.92
CA ALA A 13 -6.13 18.16 24.38
C ALA A 13 -5.45 19.37 25.07
N PHE A 14 -4.44 19.96 24.43
CA PHE A 14 -3.76 21.16 24.92
C PHE A 14 -4.38 22.48 24.43
N GLY A 15 -5.50 22.44 23.70
CA GLY A 15 -6.14 23.64 23.14
C GLY A 15 -5.29 24.38 22.11
N LEU A 16 -4.34 23.69 21.48
CA LEU A 16 -3.41 24.23 20.47
C LEU A 16 -3.96 24.09 19.05
N PHE A 17 -5.04 23.33 18.87
CA PHE A 17 -5.68 23.09 17.59
C PHE A 17 -7.18 22.79 17.76
N THR A 18 -8.01 23.38 16.91
CA THR A 18 -9.42 23.04 16.76
C THR A 18 -9.61 22.39 15.39
N PRO A 19 -9.99 21.09 15.32
CA PRO A 19 -10.17 20.40 14.05
C PRO A 19 -11.28 21.04 13.22
N VAL A 20 -10.94 21.45 12.01
CA VAL A 20 -11.91 21.93 11.01
C VAL A 20 -11.65 21.19 9.71
N VAL A 21 -12.64 20.47 9.20
CA VAL A 21 -12.52 19.71 7.95
C VAL A 21 -12.25 20.65 6.78
N ALA A 22 -11.17 20.40 6.04
CA ALA A 22 -10.82 21.11 4.81
C ALA A 22 -11.41 20.36 3.60
N TRP A 23 -12.60 20.77 3.16
CA TRP A 23 -13.35 20.08 2.10
C TRP A 23 -12.66 20.05 0.74
N ASP A 24 -11.78 21.02 0.45
CA ASP A 24 -10.91 21.00 -0.73
C ASP A 24 -9.84 19.90 -0.64
N GLU A 25 -9.27 19.68 0.54
CA GLU A 25 -8.36 18.56 0.79
C GLU A 25 -9.10 17.22 0.79
N VAL A 26 -10.35 17.17 1.25
CA VAL A 26 -11.20 15.97 1.13
C VAL A 26 -11.48 15.64 -0.35
N ALA A 27 -11.82 16.63 -1.17
CA ALA A 27 -12.01 16.44 -2.61
C ALA A 27 -10.73 15.92 -3.30
N ARG A 28 -9.56 16.49 -2.96
CA ARG A 28 -8.27 15.98 -3.43
C ARG A 28 -8.02 14.54 -2.99
N HIS A 29 -8.21 14.23 -1.71
CA HIS A 29 -8.04 12.88 -1.17
C HIS A 29 -8.91 11.85 -1.87
N LEU A 30 -10.16 12.21 -2.19
CA LEU A 30 -11.06 11.36 -2.97
C LEU A 30 -10.57 11.16 -4.41
N ALA A 31 -9.94 12.15 -5.03
CA ALA A 31 -9.46 12.08 -6.41
C ALA A 31 -8.10 11.38 -6.56
N THR A 32 -7.14 11.60 -5.65
CA THR A 32 -5.71 11.29 -5.83
C THR A 32 -5.25 10.01 -5.11
N ARG A 33 -6.15 9.03 -4.97
CA ARG A 33 -6.02 7.81 -4.15
C ARG A 33 -4.58 7.43 -3.74
N ASP A 34 -4.39 7.26 -2.43
CA ASP A 34 -3.27 6.53 -1.81
C ASP A 34 -1.85 7.15 -1.91
N MET A 35 -1.70 8.40 -2.36
CA MET A 35 -0.44 9.15 -2.23
C MET A 35 -0.56 10.25 -1.19
N ARG A 36 0.15 10.10 -0.06
CA ARG A 36 0.23 11.12 0.99
C ARG A 36 1.15 12.25 0.56
N GLY A 37 0.74 13.47 0.87
CA GLY A 37 1.59 14.66 0.83
C GLY A 37 1.44 15.44 2.13
N PRO A 38 2.15 16.54 2.35
CA PRO A 38 2.13 17.25 3.64
C PRO A 38 0.77 17.80 4.08
N ALA A 39 -0.16 18.03 3.16
CA ALA A 39 -1.45 18.65 3.45
C ALA A 39 -2.49 17.62 3.92
N THR A 40 -3.08 17.81 5.10
CA THR A 40 -4.07 16.89 5.72
C THR A 40 -5.50 17.23 5.29
N CYS A 41 -6.50 16.45 5.73
CA CYS A 41 -7.91 16.80 5.54
C CYS A 41 -8.43 17.80 6.59
N PHE A 42 -7.54 18.44 7.36
CA PHE A 42 -7.88 19.53 8.26
C PHE A 42 -7.24 20.86 7.85
N GLY A 43 -7.98 21.95 8.06
CA GLY A 43 -7.47 23.31 7.88
C GLY A 43 -6.38 23.63 8.91
N GLY A 44 -5.26 24.18 8.44
CA GLY A 44 -4.16 24.64 9.32
C GLY A 44 -3.27 23.52 9.90
N LEU A 45 -3.50 22.26 9.54
CA LEU A 45 -2.68 21.12 9.98
C LEU A 45 -1.93 20.49 8.80
N ARG A 46 -0.63 20.29 8.98
CA ARG A 46 0.25 19.63 8.00
C ARG A 46 1.06 18.54 8.67
N GLU A 47 1.27 17.45 7.96
CA GLU A 47 2.18 16.36 8.36
C GLU A 47 3.59 16.66 7.85
N LEU A 48 4.61 16.29 8.63
CA LEU A 48 5.99 16.21 8.19
C LEU A 48 6.23 14.80 7.61
N PRO A 49 6.43 14.64 6.30
CA PRO A 49 6.65 13.34 5.69
C PRO A 49 7.94 12.67 6.19
N GLY A 50 7.97 11.33 6.15
CA GLY A 50 9.17 10.56 6.44
C GLY A 50 10.31 10.90 5.48
N GLY A 51 11.53 10.99 6.03
CA GLY A 51 12.70 11.38 5.26
C GLY A 51 12.86 12.88 5.04
N GLU A 52 12.04 13.72 5.69
CA GLU A 52 12.18 15.19 5.70
C GLU A 52 12.57 15.74 7.08
N ARG A 53 13.17 16.93 7.09
CA ARG A 53 13.55 17.68 8.29
C ARG A 53 12.84 19.01 8.31
N LEU A 54 12.21 19.34 9.44
CA LEU A 54 11.70 20.68 9.74
C LEU A 54 12.71 21.44 10.61
N SER A 55 13.21 22.57 10.10
CA SER A 55 14.09 23.50 10.82
C SER A 55 13.32 24.78 11.17
N ILE A 56 13.38 25.20 12.45
CA ILE A 56 12.76 26.44 12.93
C ILE A 56 13.86 27.41 13.35
N VAL A 57 14.14 28.42 12.52
CA VAL A 57 15.23 29.40 12.76
C VAL A 57 14.69 30.81 12.64
N GLY A 58 14.83 31.61 13.70
CA GLY A 58 14.39 33.02 13.70
C GLY A 58 12.91 33.21 13.36
N GLY A 59 12.04 32.28 13.80
CA GLY A 59 10.60 32.30 13.51
C GLY A 59 10.22 31.82 12.10
N LYS A 60 11.18 31.41 11.27
CA LYS A 60 10.93 30.83 9.94
C LYS A 60 11.01 29.31 10.02
N THR A 61 10.11 28.65 9.30
CA THR A 61 10.09 27.19 9.13
C THR A 61 10.64 26.83 7.76
N VAL A 62 11.62 25.94 7.70
CA VAL A 62 12.17 25.39 6.46
C VAL A 62 12.04 23.87 6.51
N VAL A 63 11.51 23.28 5.44
CA VAL A 63 11.42 21.82 5.27
C VAL A 63 12.37 21.40 4.16
N GLU A 64 13.18 20.38 4.41
CA GLU A 64 14.13 19.83 3.44
C GLU A 64 14.11 18.30 3.45
N ALA A 65 14.38 17.69 2.29
CA ALA A 65 14.50 16.25 2.18
C ALA A 65 15.88 15.77 2.65
N LEU A 66 15.91 14.84 3.59
CA LEU A 66 17.12 14.14 4.05
C LEU A 66 17.37 12.84 3.29
N TRP A 67 16.32 12.24 2.75
CA TRP A 67 16.40 10.96 2.05
C TRP A 67 15.56 10.96 0.77
N SER A 68 16.05 10.30 -0.26
CA SER A 68 15.33 10.12 -1.52
C SER A 68 15.66 8.74 -2.13
N PRO A 69 14.66 8.00 -2.64
CA PRO A 69 14.91 6.68 -3.24
C PRO A 69 15.76 6.80 -4.51
N TRP A 70 15.80 7.97 -5.15
CA TRP A 70 16.62 8.24 -6.33
C TRP A 70 18.12 8.10 -6.06
N ALA A 71 18.57 8.33 -4.82
CA ALA A 71 19.97 8.13 -4.43
C ALA A 71 20.41 6.66 -4.51
N PHE A 72 19.46 5.72 -4.48
CA PHE A 72 19.69 4.27 -4.47
C PHE A 72 19.25 3.59 -5.76
N ALA A 73 18.47 4.28 -6.60
CA ALA A 73 18.08 3.81 -7.93
C ALA A 73 19.08 4.19 -9.03
N ASP A 74 20.14 4.93 -8.68
CA ASP A 74 21.18 5.39 -9.60
C ASP A 74 21.89 4.24 -10.34
N ARG A 75 22.22 4.46 -11.62
CA ARG A 75 22.83 3.44 -12.48
C ARG A 75 24.19 2.98 -11.96
N GLY A 76 25.00 3.88 -11.41
CA GLY A 76 26.34 3.56 -10.89
C GLY A 76 26.33 2.67 -9.66
N ARG A 77 25.18 2.51 -9.00
CA ARG A 77 24.99 1.67 -7.81
C ARG A 77 24.31 0.34 -8.10
N GLN A 78 23.96 0.08 -9.36
CA GLN A 78 23.18 -1.09 -9.71
C GLN A 78 23.96 -2.40 -9.60
N VAL A 79 23.30 -3.43 -9.08
CA VAL A 79 23.82 -4.81 -9.03
C VAL A 79 23.23 -5.59 -10.20
N ASP A 80 23.95 -5.65 -11.34
CA ASP A 80 23.47 -6.31 -12.58
C ASP A 80 23.69 -7.84 -12.60
N ASP A 81 24.20 -8.41 -11.51
CA ASP A 81 24.28 -9.85 -11.30
C ASP A 81 23.08 -10.34 -10.47
N ALA A 82 22.26 -11.21 -11.06
CA ALA A 82 21.00 -11.65 -10.47
C ALA A 82 21.20 -12.51 -9.20
N ASP A 83 22.29 -13.28 -9.13
CA ASP A 83 22.55 -14.17 -7.99
C ASP A 83 23.11 -13.36 -6.82
N GLU A 84 23.97 -12.38 -7.10
CA GLU A 84 24.42 -11.41 -6.11
C GLU A 84 23.28 -10.54 -5.59
N ALA A 85 22.39 -10.07 -6.47
CA ALA A 85 21.19 -9.35 -6.07
C ALA A 85 20.31 -10.20 -5.13
N ALA A 86 20.11 -11.48 -5.44
CA ALA A 86 19.34 -12.39 -4.60
C ALA A 86 20.02 -12.65 -3.24
N ARG A 87 21.34 -12.85 -3.21
CA ARG A 87 22.11 -13.01 -1.96
C ARG A 87 22.00 -11.77 -1.07
N ARG A 88 22.24 -10.57 -1.62
CA ARG A 88 22.14 -9.31 -0.87
C ARG A 88 20.74 -9.10 -0.31
N LEU A 89 19.71 -9.28 -1.14
CA LEU A 89 18.32 -9.17 -0.71
C LEU A 89 18.04 -10.14 0.45
N ARG A 90 18.44 -11.41 0.32
CA ARG A 90 18.23 -12.43 1.36
C ARG A 90 18.85 -12.01 2.69
N THR A 91 20.13 -11.64 2.66
CA THR A 91 20.87 -11.22 3.87
C THR A 91 20.20 -10.01 4.52
N THR A 92 19.96 -8.95 3.75
CA THR A 92 19.35 -7.72 4.28
C THR A 92 17.93 -7.97 4.82
N ALA A 93 17.14 -8.84 4.18
CA ALA A 93 15.80 -9.18 4.65
C ALA A 93 15.84 -9.97 5.97
N LEU A 94 16.78 -10.90 6.13
CA LEU A 94 16.98 -11.64 7.39
C LEU A 94 17.38 -10.69 8.54
N GLU A 95 18.28 -9.74 8.26
CA GLU A 95 18.74 -8.75 9.23
C GLU A 95 17.64 -7.76 9.60
N CYS A 96 16.90 -7.22 8.63
CA CYS A 96 15.82 -6.27 8.87
C CYS A 96 14.68 -6.91 9.66
N VAL A 97 14.26 -8.12 9.30
CA VAL A 97 13.21 -8.84 10.04
C VAL A 97 13.67 -9.16 11.46
N ALA A 98 14.91 -9.62 11.64
CA ALA A 98 15.44 -9.91 12.97
C ALA A 98 15.54 -8.65 13.85
N ALA A 99 16.06 -7.55 13.32
CA ALA A 99 16.17 -6.30 14.04
C ALA A 99 14.79 -5.79 14.49
N ARG A 100 13.80 -5.78 13.58
CA ARG A 100 12.43 -5.39 13.92
C ARG A 100 11.78 -6.32 14.92
N ALA A 101 11.96 -7.62 14.77
CA ALA A 101 11.40 -8.59 15.70
C ALA A 101 12.05 -8.51 17.08
N SER A 102 13.33 -8.13 17.18
CA SER A 102 14.05 -8.03 18.47
C SER A 102 13.50 -6.94 19.40
N GLU A 103 12.74 -5.99 18.85
CA GLU A 103 12.01 -4.98 19.64
C GLU A 103 10.83 -5.61 20.42
N TYR A 104 10.46 -6.86 20.10
CA TYR A 104 9.29 -7.56 20.65
C TYR A 104 9.65 -8.97 21.14
N GLY A 105 9.03 -9.44 22.22
CA GLY A 105 9.26 -10.81 22.70
C GLY A 105 8.63 -11.88 21.80
N ARG A 106 7.39 -11.64 21.35
CA ARG A 106 6.62 -12.50 20.45
C ARG A 106 5.79 -11.63 19.51
N VAL A 107 5.58 -12.11 18.28
CA VAL A 107 4.81 -11.40 17.26
C VAL A 107 3.73 -12.30 16.65
N VAL A 108 2.62 -11.69 16.22
CA VAL A 108 1.65 -12.33 15.32
C VAL A 108 1.99 -11.95 13.90
N LEU A 109 2.23 -12.91 13.02
CA LEU A 109 2.42 -12.68 11.59
C LEU A 109 1.11 -12.86 10.83
N MET A 110 0.62 -11.80 10.21
CA MET A 110 -0.44 -11.87 9.19
C MET A 110 0.08 -12.64 7.96
N LEU A 111 -0.31 -13.91 7.84
CA LEU A 111 0.16 -14.85 6.82
C LEU A 111 -0.98 -15.21 5.87
N SER A 112 -1.11 -14.43 4.80
CA SER A 112 -2.03 -14.72 3.70
C SER A 112 -1.53 -15.85 2.76
N GLY A 113 -0.39 -16.50 3.06
CA GLY A 113 0.23 -17.48 2.16
C GLY A 113 0.81 -16.88 0.87
N GLY A 114 0.72 -15.56 0.68
CA GLY A 114 1.41 -14.82 -0.37
C GLY A 114 2.93 -14.89 -0.27
N LEU A 115 3.62 -14.56 -1.36
CA LEU A 115 5.08 -14.54 -1.43
C LEU A 115 5.67 -13.67 -0.30
N ASP A 116 5.15 -12.46 -0.14
CA ASP A 116 5.76 -11.45 0.72
C ASP A 116 5.66 -11.82 2.22
N SER A 117 4.47 -12.22 2.69
CA SER A 117 4.27 -12.67 4.06
C SER A 117 4.98 -14.01 4.34
N SER A 118 5.09 -14.89 3.34
CA SER A 118 5.87 -16.12 3.47
C SER A 118 7.38 -15.84 3.58
N ILE A 119 7.91 -14.82 2.90
CA ILE A 119 9.30 -14.37 3.07
C ILE A 119 9.52 -13.88 4.51
N VAL A 120 8.60 -13.10 5.07
CA VAL A 120 8.68 -12.67 6.48
C VAL A 120 8.66 -13.89 7.42
N ALA A 121 7.78 -14.85 7.18
CA ALA A 121 7.72 -16.10 7.96
C ALA A 121 9.05 -16.87 7.90
N ALA A 122 9.63 -17.02 6.70
CA ALA A 122 10.92 -17.67 6.51
C ALA A 122 12.03 -16.94 7.26
N CYS A 123 12.07 -15.60 7.21
CA CYS A 123 13.04 -14.82 7.96
C CYS A 123 12.91 -15.03 9.48
N LEU A 124 11.69 -14.99 10.03
CA LEU A 124 11.45 -15.21 11.45
C LEU A 124 11.89 -16.62 11.88
N ALA A 125 11.51 -17.65 11.11
CA ALA A 125 11.87 -19.04 11.39
C ALA A 125 13.38 -19.29 11.31
N ARG A 126 14.05 -18.74 10.29
CA ARG A 126 15.50 -18.89 10.09
C ARG A 126 16.33 -18.27 11.21
N GLN A 127 15.79 -17.24 11.87
CA GLN A 127 16.42 -16.55 12.99
C GLN A 127 16.01 -17.12 14.36
N GLY A 128 15.18 -18.18 14.39
CA GLY A 128 14.72 -18.82 15.63
C GLY A 128 13.81 -17.93 16.48
N LEU A 129 13.13 -16.96 15.87
CA LEU A 129 12.27 -16.01 16.58
C LEU A 129 10.89 -16.62 16.85
N SER A 130 10.30 -16.30 18.01
CA SER A 130 8.97 -16.79 18.37
C SER A 130 7.89 -15.98 17.64
N PHE A 131 7.16 -16.64 16.73
CA PHE A 131 6.03 -16.03 16.03
C PHE A 131 4.86 -17.00 15.90
N HIS A 132 3.67 -16.42 15.80
CA HIS A 132 2.43 -17.14 15.54
C HIS A 132 1.82 -16.62 14.26
N SER A 133 1.46 -17.50 13.33
CA SER A 133 0.88 -17.08 12.05
C SER A 133 -0.63 -16.98 12.15
N LEU A 134 -1.22 -15.95 11.56
CA LEU A 134 -2.66 -15.75 11.45
C LEU A 134 -3.04 -15.60 9.98
N THR A 135 -3.92 -16.47 9.49
CA THR A 135 -4.52 -16.31 8.16
C THR A 135 -5.99 -15.92 8.29
N LEU A 136 -6.42 -14.95 7.48
CA LEU A 136 -7.81 -14.49 7.45
C LEU A 136 -8.55 -15.22 6.34
N VAL A 137 -9.63 -15.90 6.70
CA VAL A 137 -10.42 -16.76 5.81
C VAL A 137 -11.64 -16.00 5.32
N THR A 138 -11.81 -15.96 4.00
CA THR A 138 -13.04 -15.49 3.35
C THR A 138 -13.94 -16.67 3.02
N GLN A 139 -15.26 -16.43 2.91
CA GLN A 139 -16.23 -17.48 2.56
C GLN A 139 -16.03 -18.02 1.14
N ASP A 140 -15.56 -17.18 0.21
CA ASP A 140 -15.35 -17.55 -1.18
C ASP A 140 -13.95 -18.13 -1.42
N ALA A 141 -13.88 -19.16 -2.26
CA ALA A 141 -12.65 -19.88 -2.58
C ALA A 141 -11.60 -19.02 -3.32
N THR A 142 -12.00 -17.93 -3.99
CA THR A 142 -11.05 -17.05 -4.69
C THR A 142 -10.19 -16.23 -3.72
N GLY A 143 -10.68 -15.97 -2.50
CA GLY A 143 -9.96 -15.28 -1.44
C GLY A 143 -9.36 -16.21 -0.38
N ASP A 144 -9.69 -17.50 -0.40
CA ASP A 144 -9.23 -18.47 0.59
C ASP A 144 -7.77 -18.89 0.33
N GLU A 145 -6.85 -18.30 1.09
CA GLU A 145 -5.42 -18.58 0.96
C GLU A 145 -4.88 -19.59 2.01
N ARG A 146 -5.77 -20.31 2.72
CA ARG A 146 -5.41 -21.24 3.81
C ARG A 146 -4.42 -22.31 3.40
N ASP A 147 -4.61 -22.92 2.24
CA ASP A 147 -3.72 -24.02 1.79
C ASP A 147 -2.28 -23.57 1.63
N TYR A 148 -2.06 -22.34 1.14
CA TYR A 148 -0.70 -21.78 1.06
C TYR A 148 -0.16 -21.45 2.46
N ALA A 149 -0.97 -20.85 3.34
CA ALA A 149 -0.55 -20.55 4.71
C ALA A 149 -0.17 -21.82 5.49
N ARG A 150 -0.95 -22.91 5.35
CA ARG A 150 -0.67 -24.23 5.94
C ARG A 150 0.64 -24.80 5.43
N ARG A 151 0.87 -24.78 4.11
CA ARG A 151 2.12 -25.29 3.51
C ARG A 151 3.35 -24.52 3.99
N THR A 152 3.26 -23.19 4.01
CA THR A 152 4.33 -22.32 4.55
C THR A 152 4.62 -22.68 6.01
N THR A 153 3.61 -22.68 6.88
CA THR A 153 3.80 -22.94 8.31
C THR A 153 4.28 -24.36 8.60
N GLN A 154 3.76 -25.37 7.90
CA GLN A 154 4.22 -26.76 8.00
C GLN A 154 5.70 -26.90 7.63
N SER A 155 6.14 -26.26 6.55
CA SER A 155 7.55 -26.30 6.13
C SER A 155 8.51 -25.61 7.09
N LEU A 156 8.02 -24.61 7.84
CA LEU A 156 8.80 -23.81 8.78
C LEU A 156 8.67 -24.28 10.23
N GLY A 157 7.80 -25.27 10.51
CA GLY A 157 7.47 -25.68 11.88
C GLY A 157 6.77 -24.60 12.71
N ALA A 158 6.05 -23.69 12.07
CA ALA A 158 5.36 -22.57 12.71
C ALA A 158 3.91 -22.90 13.04
N VAL A 159 3.34 -22.21 14.04
CA VAL A 159 1.92 -22.33 14.39
C VAL A 159 1.07 -21.44 13.49
N LEU A 160 -0.11 -21.94 13.09
CA LEU A 160 -1.10 -21.22 12.29
C LEU A 160 -2.47 -21.21 12.98
N THR A 161 -3.07 -20.03 13.10
CA THR A 161 -4.50 -19.85 13.36
C THR A 161 -5.21 -19.42 12.08
N GLU A 162 -6.32 -20.09 11.78
CA GLU A 162 -7.26 -19.72 10.73
C GLU A 162 -8.42 -18.96 11.34
N ALA A 163 -8.55 -17.67 11.03
CA ALA A 163 -9.60 -16.82 11.56
C ALA A 163 -10.60 -16.43 10.47
N TYR A 164 -11.87 -16.71 10.72
CA TYR A 164 -12.95 -16.46 9.78
C TYR A 164 -13.48 -15.05 9.94
N ARG A 165 -13.52 -14.30 8.83
CA ARG A 165 -14.02 -12.93 8.85
C ARG A 165 -15.54 -12.93 8.94
N ASP A 166 -16.07 -12.13 9.85
CA ASP A 166 -17.49 -11.95 10.05
C ASP A 166 -17.91 -10.53 9.67
N VAL A 167 -18.68 -10.39 8.59
CA VAL A 167 -19.16 -9.07 8.12
C VAL A 167 -20.05 -8.40 9.16
N SER A 168 -20.75 -9.16 10.01
CA SER A 168 -21.59 -8.58 11.07
C SER A 168 -20.79 -7.84 12.14
N ARG A 169 -19.46 -8.03 12.18
CA ARG A 169 -18.54 -7.32 13.08
C ARG A 169 -18.05 -5.99 12.51
N ILE A 170 -18.44 -5.65 11.28
CA ILE A 170 -18.09 -4.38 10.66
C ILE A 170 -19.18 -3.36 10.98
N ASP A 171 -18.77 -2.26 11.60
CA ASP A 171 -19.61 -1.08 11.75
C ASP A 171 -19.22 -0.07 10.65
N ILE A 172 -20.08 0.06 9.64
CA ILE A 172 -19.85 0.97 8.51
C ILE A 172 -19.93 2.45 8.91
N GLU A 173 -20.60 2.77 10.01
CA GLU A 173 -20.76 4.14 10.50
C GLU A 173 -19.56 4.58 11.35
N ARG A 174 -18.75 3.63 11.84
CA ARG A 174 -17.52 3.88 12.59
C ARG A 174 -16.31 3.99 11.67
N SER A 175 -15.61 5.11 11.73
CA SER A 175 -14.35 5.27 10.99
C SER A 175 -13.19 4.59 11.72
N GLY A 176 -12.45 3.73 11.01
CA GLY A 176 -11.15 3.24 11.49
C GLY A 176 -10.03 4.29 11.45
N ALA A 177 -10.31 5.48 10.91
CA ALA A 177 -9.37 6.60 10.85
C ALA A 177 -9.81 7.76 11.77
N ALA A 178 -10.67 7.48 12.77
CA ALA A 178 -11.28 8.52 13.61
C ALA A 178 -10.26 9.36 14.39
N HIS A 179 -9.05 8.86 14.64
CA HIS A 179 -7.97 9.61 15.31
C HIS A 179 -6.94 10.19 14.34
N LEU A 180 -7.08 9.90 13.05
CA LEU A 180 -6.14 10.31 12.01
C LEU A 180 -6.57 11.63 11.34
N PRO A 181 -5.61 12.42 10.85
CA PRO A 181 -5.89 13.66 10.14
C PRO A 181 -6.45 13.46 8.73
N ARG A 182 -6.74 12.21 8.33
CA ARG A 182 -7.22 11.82 7.00
C ARG A 182 -8.06 10.54 7.05
N PRO A 183 -9.07 10.41 6.17
CA PRO A 183 -9.88 9.20 6.01
C PRO A 183 -9.17 8.12 5.18
N THR A 184 -8.15 7.49 5.77
CA THR A 184 -7.24 6.57 5.07
C THR A 184 -7.49 5.08 5.35
N VAL A 185 -8.20 4.76 6.44
CA VAL A 185 -8.50 3.38 6.84
C VAL A 185 -9.83 2.94 6.23
N ARG A 186 -9.85 1.72 5.67
CA ARG A 186 -11.04 1.12 5.03
C ARG A 186 -11.84 0.29 6.04
N ALA A 187 -13.16 0.29 5.93
CA ALA A 187 -14.05 -0.46 6.83
C ALA A 187 -13.69 -1.95 6.97
N PHE A 188 -13.23 -2.61 5.89
CA PHE A 188 -12.85 -4.03 5.96
C PHE A 188 -11.67 -4.31 6.89
N VAL A 189 -10.85 -3.31 7.22
CA VAL A 189 -9.68 -3.45 8.12
C VAL A 189 -10.13 -3.67 9.58
N GLN A 190 -11.33 -3.20 9.96
CA GLN A 190 -11.85 -3.37 11.32
C GLN A 190 -11.81 -4.82 11.78
N GLU A 191 -12.29 -5.73 10.92
CA GLU A 191 -12.34 -7.16 11.23
C GLU A 191 -10.96 -7.82 11.17
N SER A 192 -10.05 -7.34 10.30
CA SER A 192 -8.66 -7.79 10.31
C SER A 192 -7.96 -7.46 11.62
N ASN A 193 -8.11 -6.20 12.08
CA ASN A 193 -7.45 -5.72 13.28
C ASN A 193 -8.00 -6.41 14.51
N ARG A 194 -9.32 -6.59 14.61
CA ARG A 194 -9.95 -7.33 15.72
C ARG A 194 -9.36 -8.74 15.86
N LEU A 195 -9.35 -9.51 14.76
CA LEU A 195 -8.83 -10.88 14.76
C LEU A 195 -7.32 -10.94 15.03
N ALA A 196 -6.55 -9.97 14.55
CA ALA A 196 -5.12 -9.87 14.81
C ALA A 196 -4.82 -9.54 16.28
N THR A 197 -5.57 -8.61 16.88
CA THR A 197 -5.47 -8.26 18.31
C THR A 197 -5.87 -9.44 19.19
N GLU A 198 -6.97 -10.13 18.90
CA GLU A 198 -7.38 -11.33 19.66
C GLU A 198 -6.31 -12.44 19.61
N ALA A 199 -5.71 -12.67 18.44
CA ALA A 199 -4.62 -13.62 18.31
C ALA A 199 -3.38 -13.18 19.11
N ALA A 200 -3.08 -11.88 19.11
CA ALA A 200 -1.94 -11.32 19.82
C ALA A 200 -2.13 -11.41 21.34
N GLU A 201 -3.31 -11.07 21.86
CA GLU A 201 -3.67 -11.21 23.28
C GLU A 201 -3.55 -12.65 23.76
N THR A 202 -4.07 -13.61 22.97
CA THR A 202 -4.04 -15.04 23.29
C THR A 202 -2.62 -15.56 23.54
N ILE A 203 -1.63 -15.01 22.83
CA ILE A 203 -0.24 -15.45 22.92
C ILE A 203 0.66 -14.44 23.64
N GLY A 204 0.15 -13.29 24.10
CA GLY A 204 0.96 -12.20 24.65
C GLY A 204 1.98 -11.63 23.66
N ALA A 205 1.60 -11.45 22.39
CA ALA A 205 2.46 -10.80 21.40
C ALA A 205 2.49 -9.28 21.57
N GLY A 206 3.68 -8.70 21.36
CA GLY A 206 3.90 -7.26 21.47
C GLY A 206 3.71 -6.48 20.17
N ALA A 207 3.53 -7.17 19.03
CA ALA A 207 3.34 -6.55 17.73
C ALA A 207 2.65 -7.48 16.73
N ILE A 208 2.04 -6.86 15.71
CA ILE A 208 1.49 -7.53 14.53
C ILE A 208 2.43 -7.29 13.35
N PHE A 209 2.96 -8.35 12.78
CA PHE A 209 3.83 -8.32 11.60
C PHE A 209 3.03 -8.64 10.35
N ASN A 210 3.42 -8.07 9.21
CA ASN A 210 2.82 -8.40 7.93
C ASN A 210 3.85 -8.37 6.77
N GLY A 211 3.43 -8.85 5.59
CA GLY A 211 4.20 -8.77 4.34
C GLY A 211 3.95 -7.48 3.53
N GLY A 212 3.41 -6.45 4.16
CA GLY A 212 3.05 -5.17 3.54
C GLY A 212 4.25 -4.51 2.85
N GLY A 213 3.99 -3.90 1.69
CA GLY A 213 5.02 -3.28 0.86
C GLY A 213 5.89 -4.23 0.04
N GLY A 214 5.77 -5.55 0.20
CA GLY A 214 6.56 -6.51 -0.58
C GLY A 214 6.34 -6.42 -2.09
N ASP A 215 5.07 -6.28 -2.53
CA ASP A 215 4.73 -6.01 -3.94
C ASP A 215 5.45 -4.75 -4.47
N ASN A 216 5.61 -3.73 -3.62
CA ASN A 216 6.26 -2.48 -3.96
C ASN A 216 7.78 -2.66 -4.03
N VAL A 217 8.40 -3.15 -2.94
CA VAL A 217 9.86 -3.25 -2.76
C VAL A 217 10.45 -4.22 -3.77
N PHE A 218 9.80 -5.35 -4.00
CA PHE A 218 10.24 -6.37 -4.95
C PHE A 218 9.85 -6.07 -6.41
N CYS A 219 9.43 -4.83 -6.71
CA CYS A 219 9.18 -4.35 -8.07
C CYS A 219 8.13 -5.21 -8.81
N SER A 220 6.97 -5.46 -8.20
CA SER A 220 5.85 -6.17 -8.82
C SER A 220 5.12 -5.29 -9.86
N LEU A 221 5.86 -4.78 -10.85
CA LEU A 221 5.32 -3.92 -11.91
C LEU A 221 4.51 -4.70 -12.95
N GLN A 222 3.43 -4.08 -13.41
CA GLN A 222 2.71 -4.44 -14.64
C GLN A 222 2.98 -3.37 -15.69
N SER A 223 4.20 -3.37 -16.24
CA SER A 223 4.66 -2.31 -17.15
C SER A 223 5.74 -2.79 -18.10
N THR A 224 5.86 -2.10 -19.23
CA THR A 224 6.95 -2.22 -20.21
C THR A 224 8.18 -1.38 -19.83
N GLY A 225 8.10 -0.59 -18.76
CA GLY A 225 9.20 0.24 -18.23
C GLY A 225 10.52 -0.52 -18.05
N PRO A 226 10.54 -1.73 -17.46
CA PRO A 226 11.77 -2.52 -17.34
C PRO A 226 12.41 -2.90 -18.68
N ALA A 227 11.62 -3.14 -19.74
CA ALA A 227 12.16 -3.35 -21.08
C ALA A 227 12.72 -2.05 -21.67
N ALA A 228 12.10 -0.89 -21.41
CA ALA A 228 12.65 0.41 -21.79
C ALA A 228 13.98 0.69 -21.08
N ASP A 229 14.09 0.33 -19.79
CA ASP A 229 15.32 0.45 -19.02
C ASP A 229 16.45 -0.43 -19.59
N ARG A 230 16.10 -1.67 -19.97
CA ARG A 230 17.04 -2.60 -20.61
C ARG A 230 17.50 -2.07 -21.97
N LEU A 231 16.59 -1.49 -22.76
CA LEU A 231 16.91 -0.85 -24.03
C LEU A 231 17.86 0.34 -23.85
N LEU A 232 17.59 1.22 -22.89
CA LEU A 232 18.42 2.41 -22.60
C LEU A 232 19.78 2.08 -21.97
N THR A 233 19.95 0.87 -21.45
CA THR A 233 21.20 0.43 -20.82
C THR A 233 22.04 -0.45 -21.75
N SER A 234 21.41 -1.41 -22.42
CA SER A 234 22.10 -2.44 -23.22
C SER A 234 21.89 -2.30 -24.73
N GLY A 235 21.06 -1.36 -25.19
CA GLY A 235 20.71 -1.20 -26.59
C GLY A 235 19.69 -2.23 -27.10
N LEU A 236 19.38 -2.15 -28.40
CA LEU A 236 18.57 -3.15 -29.09
C LEU A 236 19.39 -4.43 -29.24
N GLY A 237 18.87 -5.56 -28.74
CA GLY A 237 19.57 -6.84 -28.84
C GLY A 237 18.84 -8.00 -28.13
N PRO A 238 19.50 -9.17 -28.02
CA PRO A 238 18.91 -10.37 -27.42
C PRO A 238 18.44 -10.18 -25.97
N SER A 239 19.15 -9.37 -25.19
CA SER A 239 18.81 -9.09 -23.78
C SER A 239 17.53 -8.27 -23.65
N PHE A 240 17.34 -7.27 -24.53
CA PHE A 240 16.11 -6.49 -24.63
C PHE A 240 14.92 -7.37 -25.06
N LEU A 241 15.09 -8.17 -26.12
CA LEU A 241 14.03 -9.05 -26.62
C LEU A 241 13.61 -10.10 -25.58
N ARG A 242 14.57 -10.63 -24.80
CA ARG A 242 14.27 -11.53 -23.68
C ARG A 242 13.41 -10.85 -22.62
N THR A 243 13.79 -9.65 -22.19
CA THR A 243 13.04 -8.87 -21.20
C THR A 243 11.62 -8.55 -21.71
N ALA A 244 11.49 -8.14 -22.97
CA ALA A 244 10.20 -7.88 -23.60
C ALA A 244 9.33 -9.15 -23.66
N ARG A 245 9.93 -10.32 -23.93
CA ARG A 245 9.24 -11.61 -23.90
C ARG A 245 8.77 -11.96 -22.50
N ASP A 246 9.62 -11.82 -21.49
CA ASP A 246 9.26 -12.10 -20.09
C ASP A 246 8.08 -11.22 -19.64
N ILE A 247 8.07 -9.93 -19.99
CA ILE A 247 6.95 -9.04 -19.71
C ILE A 247 5.69 -9.44 -20.49
N SER A 248 5.81 -9.81 -21.76
CA SER A 248 4.66 -10.26 -22.58
C SER A 248 4.03 -11.55 -22.07
N GLN A 249 4.75 -12.37 -21.31
CA GLN A 249 4.22 -13.58 -20.70
C GLN A 249 3.53 -13.32 -19.34
N LEU A 250 3.78 -12.15 -18.73
CA LEU A 250 3.18 -11.76 -17.44
C LEU A 250 1.78 -11.17 -17.61
N ALA A 251 1.50 -10.51 -18.74
CA ALA A 251 0.24 -9.81 -19.02
C ALA A 251 -0.32 -10.23 -20.39
N PRO A 252 -1.61 -10.07 -20.67
CA PRO A 252 -2.23 -10.43 -21.95
C PRO A 252 -1.86 -9.43 -23.07
N ALA A 253 -0.57 -9.25 -23.33
CA ALA A 253 -0.04 -8.33 -24.33
C ALA A 253 0.91 -9.06 -25.28
N SER A 254 0.82 -8.75 -26.58
CA SER A 254 1.73 -9.34 -27.56
C SER A 254 3.16 -8.79 -27.39
N LEU A 255 4.16 -9.59 -27.78
CA LEU A 255 5.56 -9.16 -27.78
C LEU A 255 5.78 -7.86 -28.58
N TRP A 256 5.05 -7.70 -29.69
CA TRP A 256 5.08 -6.48 -30.50
C TRP A 256 4.55 -5.26 -29.73
N ALA A 257 3.41 -5.40 -29.05
CA ALA A 257 2.84 -4.32 -28.24
C ALA A 257 3.80 -3.90 -27.11
N VAL A 258 4.41 -4.89 -26.42
CA VAL A 258 5.41 -4.63 -25.37
C VAL A 258 6.64 -3.92 -25.93
N THR A 259 7.17 -4.39 -27.05
CA THR A 259 8.37 -3.83 -27.70
C THR A 259 8.12 -2.39 -28.16
N SER A 260 6.99 -2.15 -28.85
CA SER A 260 6.62 -0.82 -29.35
C SER A 260 6.42 0.18 -28.22
N ASP A 261 5.74 -0.22 -27.14
CA ASP A 261 5.53 0.65 -25.98
C ASP A 261 6.83 0.90 -25.20
N ALA A 262 7.72 -0.08 -25.07
CA ALA A 262 9.04 0.07 -24.45
C ALA A 262 9.93 1.08 -25.22
N VAL A 263 9.99 0.95 -26.55
CA VAL A 263 10.72 1.87 -27.43
C VAL A 263 10.15 3.29 -27.32
N ARG A 264 8.82 3.42 -27.36
CA ARG A 264 8.14 4.71 -27.17
C ARG A 264 8.47 5.32 -25.81
N ARG A 265 8.52 4.53 -24.74
CA ARG A 265 8.89 5.02 -23.40
C ARG A 265 10.34 5.46 -23.32
N ALA A 266 11.26 4.74 -23.97
CA ALA A 266 12.68 5.04 -23.95
C ALA A 266 13.02 6.42 -24.55
N TRP A 267 12.34 6.81 -25.65
CA TRP A 267 12.72 8.01 -26.41
C TRP A 267 11.67 9.12 -26.44
N LEU A 268 10.39 8.78 -26.34
CA LEU A 268 9.31 9.79 -26.34
C LEU A 268 8.83 10.13 -24.93
N GLY A 269 9.49 9.58 -23.90
CA GLY A 269 9.30 9.98 -22.51
C GLY A 269 7.83 9.97 -22.09
N LYS A 270 7.07 8.92 -22.46
CA LYS A 270 5.72 8.73 -21.89
C LYS A 270 5.87 8.92 -20.38
N PRO A 271 5.16 9.89 -19.75
CA PRO A 271 5.35 10.14 -18.34
C PRO A 271 5.03 8.82 -17.66
N ALA A 272 6.01 8.22 -16.98
CA ALA A 272 5.88 6.95 -16.27
C ALA A 272 4.85 7.03 -15.11
N MET A 273 4.05 8.09 -15.08
CA MET A 273 3.80 8.86 -13.88
C MET A 273 2.68 9.90 -14.05
N ARG A 274 1.82 9.74 -15.07
CA ARG A 274 0.53 10.47 -15.03
C ARG A 274 -0.20 9.97 -13.79
N HIS A 275 -0.33 10.85 -12.79
CA HIS A 275 -1.18 10.59 -11.65
C HIS A 275 -2.62 10.53 -12.18
N VAL A 276 -3.22 9.34 -12.14
CA VAL A 276 -4.59 9.15 -12.62
C VAL A 276 -5.50 9.54 -11.48
N GLN A 277 -6.20 10.66 -11.64
CA GLN A 277 -7.28 11.03 -10.74
C GLN A 277 -8.50 10.15 -11.02
N ASP A 278 -9.11 9.63 -9.96
CA ASP A 278 -10.42 8.99 -10.03
C ASP A 278 -11.48 10.02 -9.66
N LEU A 279 -12.11 10.61 -10.69
CA LEU A 279 -13.17 11.60 -10.56
C LEU A 279 -14.57 10.97 -10.59
N SER A 280 -14.66 9.63 -10.63
CA SER A 280 -15.95 8.95 -10.70
C SER A 280 -16.81 9.32 -9.49
N PHE A 281 -18.08 9.61 -9.78
CA PHE A 281 -19.13 9.94 -8.81
C PHE A 281 -18.87 11.19 -7.94
N LEU A 282 -17.90 12.03 -8.32
CA LEU A 282 -17.72 13.35 -7.69
C LEU A 282 -18.63 14.39 -8.36
N SER A 283 -19.16 15.32 -7.58
CA SER A 283 -19.94 16.44 -8.12
C SER A 283 -19.04 17.36 -8.98
N PRO A 284 -19.62 18.18 -9.88
CA PRO A 284 -18.87 19.20 -10.61
C PRO A 284 -18.11 20.16 -9.68
N ARG A 285 -18.68 20.50 -8.52
CA ARG A 285 -18.05 21.36 -7.51
C ARG A 285 -16.82 20.67 -6.91
N ALA A 286 -16.94 19.41 -6.50
CA ALA A 286 -15.82 18.65 -5.96
C ALA A 286 -14.69 18.53 -6.97
N VAL A 287 -15.01 18.21 -8.24
CA VAL A 287 -14.03 18.15 -9.34
C VAL A 287 -13.29 19.48 -9.50
N ALA A 288 -13.99 20.62 -9.41
CA ALA A 288 -13.37 21.93 -9.48
C ALA A 288 -12.42 22.21 -8.28
N MET A 289 -12.72 21.66 -7.09
CA MET A 289 -11.88 21.82 -5.89
C MET A 289 -10.60 20.98 -5.92
N VAL A 290 -10.57 19.86 -6.65
CA VAL A 290 -9.39 18.99 -6.76
C VAL A 290 -8.18 19.78 -7.30
N GLY A 291 -8.40 20.62 -8.31
CA GLY A 291 -7.34 21.41 -8.95
C GLY A 291 -6.21 20.57 -9.56
N PRO A 292 -5.09 21.20 -9.94
CA PRO A 292 -3.91 20.48 -10.42
C PRO A 292 -3.30 19.66 -9.28
N THR A 293 -2.97 18.39 -9.55
CA THR A 293 -2.34 17.52 -8.53
C THR A 293 -0.90 17.96 -8.31
N ASN A 294 -0.54 18.28 -7.06
CA ASN A 294 0.88 18.35 -6.67
C ASN A 294 1.45 16.93 -6.71
N LEU A 295 2.39 16.68 -7.62
CA LEU A 295 3.07 15.40 -7.68
C LEU A 295 3.89 15.21 -6.40
N HIS A 296 3.84 14.00 -5.86
CA HIS A 296 4.73 13.58 -4.78
C HIS A 296 6.20 13.88 -5.15
N PRO A 297 7.06 14.39 -4.26
CA PRO A 297 8.42 14.81 -4.61
C PRO A 297 9.25 13.73 -5.31
N TRP A 298 9.12 12.47 -4.90
CA TRP A 298 9.82 11.34 -5.55
C TRP A 298 9.34 11.01 -6.97
N LEU A 299 8.22 11.59 -7.39
CA LEU A 299 7.76 11.49 -8.77
C LEU A 299 8.46 12.54 -9.65
N VAL A 300 9.02 13.62 -9.11
CA VAL A 300 9.81 14.53 -9.95
C VAL A 300 11.09 13.82 -10.40
N LEU A 301 11.16 13.47 -11.70
CA LEU A 301 12.23 12.62 -12.25
C LEU A 301 13.56 13.40 -12.34
N PRO A 302 14.66 12.89 -11.75
CA PRO A 302 15.97 13.48 -11.96
C PRO A 302 16.47 13.24 -13.41
N PRO A 303 17.41 14.06 -13.91
CA PRO A 303 18.05 13.82 -15.20
C PRO A 303 18.65 12.41 -15.30
N GLY A 304 18.41 11.72 -16.42
CA GLY A 304 18.92 10.37 -16.64
C GLY A 304 18.12 9.24 -15.97
N ALA A 305 17.03 9.57 -15.25
CA ALA A 305 16.12 8.60 -14.65
C ALA A 305 15.60 7.59 -15.69
N LEU A 306 15.63 6.33 -15.29
CA LEU A 306 15.17 5.21 -16.09
C LEU A 306 13.64 5.01 -15.93
N PRO A 307 12.85 4.86 -17.02
CA PRO A 307 11.39 4.72 -16.94
C PRO A 307 10.87 3.61 -16.01
N GLY A 308 11.45 2.41 -16.04
CA GLY A 308 11.10 1.29 -15.16
C GLY A 308 11.44 1.58 -13.70
N LYS A 309 12.59 2.22 -13.45
CA LYS A 309 12.96 2.71 -12.09
C LYS A 309 12.02 3.79 -11.58
N ALA A 310 11.59 4.73 -12.42
CA ALA A 310 10.57 5.70 -12.06
C ALA A 310 9.27 5.02 -11.60
N MET A 311 8.86 3.94 -12.27
CA MET A 311 7.67 3.18 -11.87
C MET A 311 7.89 2.37 -10.59
N HIS A 312 9.09 1.84 -10.36
CA HIS A 312 9.45 1.19 -9.09
C HIS A 312 9.39 2.20 -7.93
N ILE A 313 9.93 3.41 -8.12
CA ILE A 313 9.84 4.50 -7.14
C ILE A 313 8.40 4.96 -6.93
N ARG A 314 7.55 4.94 -7.96
CA ARG A 314 6.12 5.17 -7.80
C ARG A 314 5.49 4.15 -6.86
N LEU A 315 5.84 2.87 -6.97
CA LEU A 315 5.42 1.85 -6.00
C LEU A 315 5.94 2.19 -4.59
N MET A 316 7.17 2.70 -4.45
CA MET A 316 7.71 3.11 -3.14
C MET A 316 6.92 4.25 -2.49
N ALA A 317 6.50 5.25 -3.26
CA ALA A 317 5.70 6.35 -2.71
C ALA A 317 4.33 5.87 -2.18
N PHE A 318 3.71 4.87 -2.82
CA PHE A 318 2.51 4.20 -2.26
C PHE A 318 2.83 3.43 -0.99
N ALA A 319 3.97 2.73 -0.95
CA ALA A 319 4.37 1.97 0.23
C ALA A 319 4.70 2.86 1.44
N GLN A 320 5.33 4.02 1.20
CA GLN A 320 5.54 5.04 2.22
C GLN A 320 4.20 5.51 2.81
N SER A 321 3.24 5.82 1.93
CA SER A 321 1.89 6.23 2.33
C SER A 321 1.16 5.19 3.18
N TYR A 322 1.47 3.90 2.99
CA TYR A 322 0.95 2.80 3.79
C TYR A 322 1.57 2.76 5.19
N VAL A 323 2.91 2.83 5.32
CA VAL A 323 3.57 2.74 6.63
C VAL A 323 3.40 3.98 7.49
N GLU A 324 3.31 5.16 6.88
CA GLU A 324 3.02 6.43 7.57
C GLU A 324 1.54 6.57 7.95
N GLY A 325 0.72 5.57 7.61
CA GLY A 325 -0.72 5.59 7.83
C GLY A 325 -1.24 4.86 9.05
N HIS A 326 -0.36 4.24 9.84
CA HIS A 326 -0.75 3.54 11.06
C HIS A 326 -1.22 4.54 12.12
N ASP A 327 -2.21 4.14 12.92
CA ASP A 327 -2.72 4.96 14.00
C ASP A 327 -1.79 4.82 15.22
N PRO A 328 -1.18 5.91 15.72
CA PRO A 328 -0.38 5.85 16.94
C PRO A 328 -1.20 5.47 18.18
N GLN A 329 -2.53 5.50 18.11
CA GLN A 329 -3.44 5.06 19.17
C GLN A 329 -3.82 3.58 19.07
N ASP A 330 -3.34 2.84 18.06
CA ASP A 330 -3.57 1.39 17.97
C ASP A 330 -2.97 0.67 19.18
N LEU A 331 -3.70 -0.31 19.72
CA LEU A 331 -3.29 -1.09 20.91
C LEU A 331 -1.96 -1.83 20.71
N LEU A 332 -1.68 -2.26 19.48
CA LEU A 332 -0.47 -2.97 19.11
C LEU A 332 0.13 -2.34 17.86
N PRO A 333 1.45 -2.14 17.80
CA PRO A 333 2.10 -1.65 16.61
C PRO A 333 1.98 -2.70 15.49
N THR A 334 1.62 -2.22 14.30
CA THR A 334 1.70 -3.00 13.07
C THR A 334 3.02 -2.71 12.36
N VAL A 335 3.82 -3.74 12.13
CA VAL A 335 5.17 -3.65 11.56
C VAL A 335 5.18 -4.30 10.18
N SER A 336 5.74 -3.61 9.20
CA SER A 336 5.99 -4.10 7.84
C SER A 336 7.50 -4.21 7.59
N PRO A 337 8.17 -5.29 8.03
CA PRO A 337 9.64 -5.36 8.02
C PRO A 337 10.25 -5.24 6.63
N LEU A 338 9.50 -5.62 5.58
CA LEU A 338 9.94 -5.53 4.19
C LEU A 338 10.19 -4.09 3.72
N LEU A 339 9.60 -3.11 4.40
CA LEU A 339 9.78 -1.67 4.13
C LEU A 339 10.88 -1.05 5.00
N SER A 340 11.69 -1.86 5.68
CA SER A 340 12.87 -1.35 6.38
C SER A 340 13.84 -0.73 5.38
N GLN A 341 14.34 0.47 5.72
CA GLN A 341 15.16 1.29 4.82
C GLN A 341 16.33 0.50 4.18
N PRO A 342 17.15 -0.29 4.90
CA PRO A 342 18.23 -1.04 4.25
C PRO A 342 17.77 -2.00 3.16
N LEU A 343 16.61 -2.64 3.35
CA LEU A 343 16.04 -3.56 2.36
C LEU A 343 15.45 -2.81 1.16
N VAL A 344 14.80 -1.67 1.40
CA VAL A 344 14.33 -0.76 0.35
C VAL A 344 15.50 -0.30 -0.52
N GLU A 345 16.58 0.18 0.09
CA GLU A 345 17.79 0.63 -0.59
C GLU A 345 18.44 -0.52 -1.40
N THR A 346 18.54 -1.71 -0.80
CA THR A 346 19.05 -2.92 -1.47
C THR A 346 18.23 -3.25 -2.72
N CYS A 347 16.90 -3.22 -2.63
CA CYS A 347 16.02 -3.56 -3.75
C CYS A 347 15.98 -2.46 -4.82
N LEU A 348 16.14 -1.19 -4.44
CA LEU A 348 16.31 -0.08 -5.39
C LEU A 348 17.63 -0.17 -6.15
N GLY A 349 18.66 -0.83 -5.61
CA GLY A 349 19.90 -1.14 -6.32
C GLY A 349 19.78 -2.23 -7.38
N VAL A 350 18.68 -3.00 -7.45
CA VAL A 350 18.51 -4.07 -8.45
C VAL A 350 17.93 -3.51 -9.75
N PRO A 351 18.60 -3.60 -10.92
CA PRO A 351 18.03 -3.15 -12.19
C PRO A 351 16.59 -3.64 -12.41
N SER A 352 15.72 -2.76 -12.94
CA SER A 352 14.29 -3.04 -13.00
C SER A 352 13.94 -4.30 -13.79
N TRP A 353 14.73 -4.64 -14.82
CA TRP A 353 14.55 -5.83 -15.65
C TRP A 353 14.91 -7.15 -14.95
N LEU A 354 15.78 -7.16 -13.94
CA LEU A 354 16.17 -8.39 -13.23
C LEU A 354 15.06 -8.96 -12.33
N TRP A 355 14.04 -8.15 -12.02
CA TRP A 355 12.85 -8.60 -11.30
C TRP A 355 11.94 -9.52 -12.14
N PHE A 356 12.21 -9.67 -13.44
CA PHE A 356 11.38 -10.40 -14.38
C PHE A 356 12.16 -11.56 -15.03
N GLU A 357 11.53 -12.73 -15.07
CA GLU A 357 12.05 -13.91 -15.77
C GLU A 357 10.93 -14.93 -15.99
N GLY A 358 10.83 -15.49 -17.21
CA GLY A 358 9.92 -16.61 -17.51
C GLY A 358 8.45 -16.29 -17.23
N GLY A 359 8.03 -15.06 -17.53
CA GLY A 359 6.67 -14.60 -17.28
C GLY A 359 6.32 -14.40 -15.81
N ARG A 360 7.31 -14.30 -14.92
CA ARG A 360 7.11 -14.03 -13.49
C ARG A 360 7.77 -12.72 -13.10
N ASN A 361 7.20 -12.07 -12.09
CA ASN A 361 7.78 -10.91 -11.42
C ASN A 361 8.37 -11.29 -10.05
N ARG A 362 9.03 -10.32 -9.40
CA ARG A 362 9.68 -10.47 -8.09
C ARG A 362 10.71 -11.60 -8.05
N VAL A 363 11.32 -11.91 -9.19
CA VAL A 363 12.15 -13.13 -9.35
C VAL A 363 13.36 -13.13 -8.44
N VAL A 364 13.99 -11.98 -8.20
CA VAL A 364 15.12 -11.87 -7.26
C VAL A 364 14.72 -12.28 -5.84
N ALA A 365 13.55 -11.85 -5.37
CA ALA A 365 13.03 -12.27 -4.06
C ALA A 365 12.65 -13.77 -4.03
N ARG A 366 12.08 -14.28 -5.14
CA ARG A 366 11.76 -15.72 -5.26
C ARG A 366 13.01 -16.58 -5.20
N ARG A 367 14.07 -16.20 -5.93
CA ARG A 367 15.38 -16.88 -5.91
C ARG A 367 16.03 -16.81 -4.53
N ALA A 368 15.98 -15.63 -3.90
CA ALA A 368 16.56 -15.40 -2.57
C ALA A 368 16.00 -16.37 -1.51
N PHE A 369 14.72 -16.74 -1.59
CA PHE A 369 14.05 -17.60 -0.60
C PHE A 369 13.61 -18.97 -1.14
N ALA A 370 14.06 -19.36 -2.34
CA ALA A 370 13.67 -20.63 -2.96
C ALA A 370 14.11 -21.86 -2.14
N GLY A 371 15.19 -21.74 -1.36
CA GLY A 371 15.65 -22.79 -0.45
C GLY A 371 14.98 -22.78 0.92
N ASP A 372 14.24 -21.72 1.27
CA ASP A 372 13.61 -21.54 2.58
C ASP A 372 12.09 -21.80 2.56
N LEU A 373 11.48 -21.89 1.38
CA LEU A 373 10.02 -22.00 1.20
C LEU A 373 9.63 -23.10 0.19
N PRO A 374 8.45 -23.73 0.33
CA PRO A 374 7.96 -24.71 -0.62
C PRO A 374 7.85 -24.16 -2.05
N ALA A 375 8.19 -25.00 -3.04
CA ALA A 375 8.23 -24.60 -4.45
C ALA A 375 6.88 -24.07 -4.97
N ASP A 376 5.78 -24.65 -4.51
CA ASP A 376 4.42 -24.27 -4.88
C ASP A 376 3.93 -22.98 -4.21
N VAL A 377 4.55 -22.56 -3.09
CA VAL A 377 4.34 -21.24 -2.46
C VAL A 377 5.21 -20.19 -3.17
N ILE A 378 6.52 -20.41 -3.23
CA ILE A 378 7.49 -19.42 -3.73
C ILE A 378 7.32 -19.13 -5.23
N TRP A 379 6.84 -20.10 -6.03
CA TRP A 379 6.63 -19.93 -7.47
C TRP A 379 5.17 -19.78 -7.89
N ARG A 380 4.24 -19.60 -6.93
CA ARG A 380 2.82 -19.40 -7.21
C ARG A 380 2.58 -18.18 -8.09
N ARG A 381 1.53 -18.27 -8.91
CA ARG A 381 1.11 -17.23 -9.88
C ARG A 381 -0.16 -16.49 -9.48
N SER A 382 -0.99 -17.09 -8.63
CA SER A 382 -2.22 -16.48 -8.12
C SER A 382 -2.00 -15.83 -6.76
N LYS A 383 -2.87 -14.87 -6.43
CA LYS A 383 -3.03 -14.27 -5.10
C LYS A 383 -4.52 -14.04 -4.90
N GLY A 384 -5.01 -14.39 -3.71
CA GLY A 384 -6.39 -14.11 -3.35
C GLY A 384 -6.63 -12.61 -3.27
N THR A 385 -7.86 -12.18 -3.52
CA THR A 385 -8.29 -10.79 -3.31
C THR A 385 -9.37 -10.74 -2.24
N PRO A 386 -9.43 -9.68 -1.43
CA PRO A 386 -10.50 -9.52 -0.45
C PRO A 386 -11.84 -9.13 -1.10
N ASP A 387 -11.97 -9.23 -2.42
CA ASP A 387 -13.04 -8.60 -3.20
C ASP A 387 -14.42 -9.14 -2.87
N SER A 388 -14.52 -10.46 -2.67
CA SER A 388 -15.76 -11.11 -2.24
C SER A 388 -16.21 -10.61 -0.87
N PHE A 389 -15.27 -10.44 0.07
CA PHE A 389 -15.56 -9.87 1.38
C PHE A 389 -15.96 -8.40 1.31
N VAL A 390 -15.28 -7.59 0.48
CA VAL A 390 -15.63 -6.18 0.29
C VAL A 390 -17.01 -6.03 -0.38
N ALA A 391 -17.34 -6.89 -1.33
CA ALA A 391 -18.67 -6.96 -1.92
C ALA A 391 -19.73 -7.33 -0.87
N GLN A 392 -19.44 -8.31 -0.01
CA GLN A 392 -20.33 -8.73 1.07
C GLN A 392 -20.57 -7.60 2.08
N ILE A 393 -19.56 -6.79 2.41
CA ILE A 393 -19.72 -5.59 3.25
C ILE A 393 -20.69 -4.62 2.58
N PHE A 394 -20.49 -4.32 1.30
CA PHE A 394 -21.37 -3.40 0.59
C PHE A 394 -22.81 -3.90 0.61
N GLU A 395 -23.05 -5.16 0.28
CA GLU A 395 -24.41 -5.73 0.24
C GLU A 395 -25.06 -5.75 1.62
N THR A 396 -24.32 -6.16 2.64
CA THR A 396 -24.84 -6.25 4.03
C THR A 396 -25.20 -4.86 4.58
N HIS A 397 -24.39 -3.85 4.26
CA HIS A 397 -24.55 -2.49 4.80
C HIS A 397 -25.15 -1.50 3.81
N ARG A 398 -25.65 -1.95 2.65
CA ARG A 398 -26.15 -1.11 1.54
C ARG A 398 -27.14 -0.03 2.01
N ALA A 399 -28.11 -0.40 2.83
CA ALA A 399 -29.10 0.53 3.36
C ALA A 399 -28.49 1.57 4.31
N ALA A 400 -27.51 1.18 5.13
CA ALA A 400 -26.81 2.09 6.02
C ALA A 400 -25.93 3.06 5.24
N ILE A 401 -25.15 2.56 4.27
CA ILE A 401 -24.33 3.38 3.35
C ILE A 401 -25.22 4.39 2.62
N ARG A 402 -26.39 3.96 2.14
CA ARG A 402 -27.34 4.84 1.48
C ARG A 402 -27.79 5.99 2.39
N ARG A 403 -28.18 5.71 3.64
CA ARG A 403 -28.53 6.77 4.61
C ARG A 403 -27.35 7.69 4.92
N MET A 404 -26.15 7.12 5.04
CA MET A 404 -24.94 7.89 5.30
C MET A 404 -24.66 8.91 4.19
N LEU A 405 -24.78 8.51 2.93
CA LEU A 405 -24.40 9.34 1.78
C LEU A 405 -25.54 10.23 1.25
N ALA A 406 -26.81 9.91 1.52
CA ALA A 406 -27.95 10.71 1.07
C ALA A 406 -28.02 12.08 1.76
N ASP A 407 -27.90 12.09 3.09
CA ASP A 407 -28.11 13.28 3.93
C ASP A 407 -26.88 13.53 4.84
N GLY A 408 -25.71 13.08 4.41
CA GLY A 408 -24.45 13.16 5.15
C GLY A 408 -23.66 14.44 4.93
N GLU A 409 -22.48 14.49 5.56
CA GLU A 409 -21.51 15.59 5.43
C GLU A 409 -21.04 15.75 3.98
N LEU A 410 -20.74 14.64 3.28
CA LEU A 410 -20.35 14.69 1.87
C LEU A 410 -21.46 15.27 0.97
N ALA A 411 -22.72 14.95 1.24
CA ALA A 411 -23.85 15.53 0.50
C ALA A 411 -24.07 17.01 0.86
N ALA A 412 -24.03 17.35 2.16
CA ALA A 412 -24.19 18.71 2.65
C ALA A 412 -23.14 19.69 2.10
N HIS A 413 -21.94 19.17 1.78
CA HIS A 413 -20.86 19.94 1.18
C HIS A 413 -20.76 19.81 -0.35
N ASP A 414 -21.74 19.18 -1.01
CA ASP A 414 -21.82 18.98 -2.46
C ASP A 414 -20.56 18.29 -3.01
N MET A 415 -20.16 17.18 -2.37
CA MET A 415 -18.98 16.40 -2.77
C MET A 415 -19.29 15.30 -3.79
N LEU A 416 -20.54 14.86 -3.88
CA LEU A 416 -20.96 13.66 -4.61
C LEU A 416 -21.86 14.00 -5.79
N ASP A 417 -21.73 13.28 -6.90
CA ASP A 417 -22.82 13.14 -7.87
C ASP A 417 -23.89 12.24 -7.24
N LEU A 418 -24.72 12.86 -6.40
CA LEU A 418 -25.65 12.14 -5.54
C LEU A 418 -26.65 11.27 -6.33
N PRO A 419 -27.27 11.74 -7.43
CA PRO A 419 -28.12 10.87 -8.25
C PRO A 419 -27.40 9.62 -8.77
N ALA A 420 -26.16 9.74 -9.24
CA ALA A 420 -25.39 8.60 -9.73
C ALA A 420 -25.01 7.62 -8.61
N VAL A 421 -24.62 8.13 -7.43
CA VAL A 421 -24.31 7.32 -6.24
C VAL A 421 -25.54 6.56 -5.76
N LEU A 422 -26.67 7.24 -5.64
CA LEU A 422 -27.93 6.62 -5.22
C LEU A 422 -28.42 5.59 -6.24
N GLY A 423 -28.23 5.83 -7.53
CA GLY A 423 -28.55 4.86 -8.58
C GLY A 423 -27.83 3.52 -8.43
N VAL A 424 -26.57 3.53 -7.99
CA VAL A 424 -25.82 2.28 -7.70
C VAL A 424 -26.30 1.62 -6.41
N LEU A 425 -26.60 2.40 -5.38
CA LEU A 425 -27.08 1.88 -4.09
C LEU A 425 -28.49 1.29 -4.19
N ASP A 426 -29.35 1.88 -5.01
CA ASP A 426 -30.74 1.48 -5.20
C ASP A 426 -30.92 0.35 -6.23
N ASP A 427 -29.86 -0.01 -6.97
CA ASP A 427 -29.87 -1.17 -7.86
C ASP A 427 -30.00 -2.46 -7.03
N PRO A 428 -31.11 -3.22 -7.17
CA PRO A 428 -31.34 -4.42 -6.37
C PRO A 428 -30.48 -5.61 -6.82
N ARG A 429 -29.75 -5.50 -7.93
CA ARG A 429 -28.88 -6.57 -8.43
C ARG A 429 -27.61 -6.67 -7.59
N PRO A 430 -27.00 -7.87 -7.52
CA PRO A 430 -25.69 -8.03 -6.90
C PRO A 430 -24.66 -7.08 -7.51
N VAL A 431 -23.79 -6.52 -6.68
CA VAL A 431 -22.73 -5.62 -7.12
C VAL A 431 -21.83 -6.25 -8.18
N HIS A 432 -21.43 -5.42 -9.14
CA HIS A 432 -20.49 -5.78 -10.18
C HIS A 432 -19.56 -4.60 -10.51
N GLY A 433 -18.38 -4.89 -11.05
CA GLY A 433 -17.38 -3.87 -11.41
C GLY A 433 -16.82 -3.12 -10.20
N ASP A 434 -16.31 -1.91 -10.40
CA ASP A 434 -15.58 -1.18 -9.34
C ASP A 434 -16.41 -0.10 -8.61
N ALA A 435 -17.65 0.15 -9.03
CA ALA A 435 -18.49 1.21 -8.47
C ALA A 435 -18.74 1.03 -6.97
N PHE A 436 -18.97 -0.19 -6.50
CA PHE A 436 -19.22 -0.45 -5.09
C PHE A 436 -18.00 -0.12 -4.20
N ARG A 437 -16.77 -0.34 -4.70
CA ARG A 437 -15.55 0.04 -3.97
C ARG A 437 -15.43 1.54 -3.83
N ARG A 438 -15.82 2.27 -4.88
CA ARG A 438 -15.84 3.73 -4.87
C ARG A 438 -16.87 4.26 -3.87
N ILE A 439 -18.04 3.64 -3.78
CA ILE A 439 -19.06 4.03 -2.82
C ILE A 439 -18.66 3.69 -1.38
N LEU A 440 -18.03 2.53 -1.14
CA LEU A 440 -17.45 2.22 0.17
C LEU A 440 -16.37 3.22 0.58
N GLN A 441 -15.54 3.68 -0.37
CA GLN A 441 -14.58 4.75 -0.08
C GLN A 441 -15.30 6.04 0.38
N PHE A 442 -16.42 6.41 -0.24
CA PHE A 442 -17.22 7.55 0.26
C PHE A 442 -17.79 7.28 1.65
N ALA A 443 -18.26 6.06 1.93
CA ALA A 443 -18.72 5.70 3.27
C ALA A 443 -17.62 5.83 4.33
N ASP A 444 -16.38 5.39 4.03
CA ASP A 444 -15.23 5.56 4.92
C ASP A 444 -14.94 7.05 5.22
N VAL A 445 -15.00 7.90 4.18
CA VAL A 445 -14.79 9.35 4.31
C VAL A 445 -15.93 10.03 5.08
N GLU A 446 -17.17 9.63 4.82
CA GLU A 446 -18.35 10.13 5.52
C GLU A 446 -18.30 9.79 7.01
N ALA A 447 -17.98 8.54 7.37
CA ALA A 447 -17.81 8.12 8.75
C ALA A 447 -16.71 8.91 9.46
N TRP A 448 -15.59 9.18 8.77
CA TRP A 448 -14.50 10.01 9.30
C TRP A 448 -14.94 11.47 9.50
N ALA A 449 -15.57 12.09 8.50
CA ALA A 449 -16.00 13.48 8.59
C ALA A 449 -16.99 13.67 9.75
N ARG A 450 -17.97 12.76 9.91
CA ARG A 450 -18.92 12.76 11.03
C ARG A 450 -18.24 12.69 12.40
N ALA A 451 -17.19 11.87 12.54
CA ALA A 451 -16.46 11.74 13.81
C ALA A 451 -15.84 13.07 14.25
N TRP A 452 -15.43 13.92 13.30
CA TRP A 452 -14.83 15.22 13.58
C TRP A 452 -15.83 16.38 13.62
N THR A 453 -16.90 16.35 12.82
CA THR A 453 -17.94 17.39 12.86
C THR A 453 -18.81 17.31 14.12
N ARG A 454 -19.07 16.10 14.63
CA ARG A 454 -19.88 15.92 15.86
C ARG A 454 -19.09 16.16 17.14
N SER A 455 -17.79 15.90 17.15
CA SER A 455 -16.91 16.12 18.32
C SER A 455 -16.57 17.60 18.55
N GLY A 456 -16.89 18.48 17.58
CA GLY A 456 -16.71 19.93 17.67
C GLY A 456 -17.96 20.71 18.14
N ARG A 457 -19.04 20.02 18.51
CA ARG A 457 -20.21 20.57 19.22
C ARG A 457 -20.20 20.08 20.65
#